data_AF-A0A1V2QKZ9-F1
#
_entry.id   AF-A0A1V2QKZ9-F1
#
_cell.length_a   1.000
_cell.length_b   1.000
_cell.length_c   1.000
_cell.angle_alpha   90.00
_cell.angle_beta   90.00
_cell.angle_gamma   90.00
#
_symmetry.space_group_name_H-M   'P 1'
#
loop_
_entity.id
_entity.type
_entity.pdbx_description
1 polymer ?
#
loop_
_entity_poly.entity_id
_entity_poly.type
_entity_poly.pdbx_seq_one_letter_code
_entity_poly.pdbx_strand_id
1 'polypeptide(L)'
;MTPPRALGAEGITYDIGFTPGGRSSRPVFDVDAVRREIRVIADDLHCDAVRITGGAPEALARLAELPARLDAVLADTAAAVRERFRGKVTYAAGTWEQIDWAPFDIVSVDAYGDAGDAFRQGVRDYLRHGKPLAATEFGCCTYRGAAERGGMGWDIVDYEADPPRLDGDYTRDEDEQARYLREMLAVFDEEGVDTAFWFTFAGYEFPHHTDPRFDLDMASYGVCKLMPDGSLAPKRSFHAMAKAYR
;
A
#
# COMPACT_ATOMS: atom_id res chain seq x y z
N MET A 1 34.88 6.30 10.86
CA MET A 1 33.59 5.93 10.25
C MET A 1 32.55 6.04 11.35
N THR A 2 31.62 6.99 11.25
CA THR A 2 30.51 7.11 12.21
C THR A 2 29.59 5.90 12.01
N PRO A 3 29.21 5.16 13.06
CA PRO A 3 28.27 4.06 12.90
C PRO A 3 26.96 4.59 12.30
N PRO A 4 26.29 3.83 11.41
CA PRO A 4 24.98 4.21 10.93
C PRO A 4 24.07 4.40 12.13
N ARG A 5 23.28 5.48 12.11
CA ARG A 5 22.27 5.75 13.13
C ARG A 5 21.34 4.54 13.18
N ALA A 6 21.14 3.97 14.37
CA ALA A 6 20.16 2.91 14.58
C ALA A 6 18.78 3.39 14.07
N LEU A 7 18.05 2.50 13.40
CA LEU A 7 16.70 2.81 12.95
C LEU A 7 15.82 3.06 14.18
N GLY A 8 14.75 3.86 14.03
CA GLY A 8 13.81 4.10 15.14
C GLY A 8 12.93 2.88 15.47
N ALA A 9 12.92 1.89 14.56
CA ALA A 9 12.33 0.57 14.66
C ALA A 9 12.89 -0.30 13.52
N GLU A 10 13.14 -1.58 13.77
CA GLU A 10 13.49 -2.61 12.81
C GLU A 10 12.27 -3.51 12.56
N GLY A 11 11.54 -3.26 11.46
CA GLY A 11 10.27 -3.92 11.19
C GLY A 11 10.28 -4.96 10.07
N ILE A 12 9.28 -5.85 10.08
CA ILE A 12 9.00 -6.79 8.97
C ILE A 12 7.55 -6.68 8.48
N THR A 13 7.31 -6.96 7.19
CA THR A 13 5.95 -7.20 6.68
C THR A 13 5.57 -8.67 6.88
N TYR A 14 4.42 -8.93 7.48
CA TYR A 14 3.93 -10.28 7.79
C TYR A 14 2.62 -10.57 7.06
N ASP A 15 2.68 -11.49 6.10
CA ASP A 15 1.54 -11.92 5.29
C ASP A 15 0.67 -12.95 6.03
N ILE A 16 -0.63 -12.68 6.15
CA ILE A 16 -1.64 -13.58 6.72
C ILE A 16 -2.57 -14.20 5.66
N GLY A 17 -2.38 -13.87 4.38
CA GLY A 17 -3.23 -14.33 3.28
C GLY A 17 -3.60 -13.18 2.35
N PHE A 18 -2.66 -12.77 1.50
CA PHE A 18 -2.88 -11.89 0.36
C PHE A 18 -3.35 -12.70 -0.87
N THR A 19 -4.19 -12.14 -1.74
CA THR A 19 -4.84 -12.88 -2.85
C THR A 19 -4.48 -12.39 -4.26
N PRO A 20 -3.18 -12.31 -4.64
CA PRO A 20 -2.80 -11.90 -5.99
C PRO A 20 -3.26 -12.95 -7.01
N GLY A 21 -3.91 -12.51 -8.10
CA GLY A 21 -4.45 -13.42 -9.12
C GLY A 21 -5.58 -14.34 -8.62
N GLY A 22 -6.25 -13.98 -7.53
CA GLY A 22 -7.40 -14.73 -6.98
C GLY A 22 -7.06 -15.97 -6.17
N ARG A 23 -5.77 -16.20 -5.83
CA ARG A 23 -5.32 -17.31 -4.97
C ARG A 23 -4.68 -16.76 -3.70
N SER A 24 -5.11 -17.26 -2.54
CA SER A 24 -4.51 -16.87 -1.27
C SER A 24 -3.08 -17.40 -1.15
N SER A 25 -2.15 -16.55 -0.74
CA SER A 25 -0.78 -16.90 -0.34
C SER A 25 -0.76 -17.81 0.90
N ARG A 26 -1.78 -17.71 1.75
CA ARG A 26 -2.04 -18.61 2.89
C ARG A 26 -3.43 -19.24 2.78
N PRO A 27 -3.55 -20.43 2.15
CA PRO A 27 -4.86 -21.08 1.96
C PRO A 27 -5.47 -21.61 3.27
N VAL A 28 -4.65 -21.79 4.32
CA VAL A 28 -5.09 -22.24 5.65
C VAL A 28 -4.51 -21.29 6.68
N PHE A 29 -5.38 -20.72 7.53
CA PHE A 29 -4.95 -19.96 8.69
C PHE A 29 -4.76 -20.89 9.90
N ASP A 30 -3.58 -20.83 10.52
CA ASP A 30 -3.21 -21.58 11.74
C ASP A 30 -2.55 -20.61 12.72
N VAL A 31 -3.25 -20.27 13.81
CA VAL A 31 -2.74 -19.35 14.84
C VAL A 31 -1.48 -19.87 15.53
N ASP A 32 -1.29 -21.18 15.65
CA ASP A 32 -0.07 -21.73 16.26
C ASP A 32 1.13 -21.62 15.32
N ALA A 33 0.89 -21.66 14.00
CA ALA A 33 1.91 -21.29 13.02
C ALA A 33 2.28 -19.80 13.15
N VAL A 34 1.28 -18.91 13.25
CA VAL A 34 1.52 -17.48 13.48
C VAL A 34 2.37 -17.25 14.74
N ARG A 35 2.02 -17.86 15.88
CA ARG A 35 2.81 -17.76 17.12
C ARG A 35 4.25 -18.23 16.95
N ARG A 36 4.49 -19.34 16.25
CA ARG A 36 5.86 -19.84 15.97
C ARG A 36 6.64 -18.87 15.10
N GLU A 37 6.02 -18.33 14.06
CA GLU A 37 6.66 -17.42 13.11
C GLU A 37 6.98 -16.07 13.75
N ILE A 38 6.05 -15.48 14.52
CA ILE A 38 6.28 -14.25 15.28
C ILE A 38 7.42 -14.42 16.29
N ARG A 39 7.56 -15.61 16.90
CA ARG A 39 8.71 -15.91 17.78
C ARG A 39 10.03 -15.85 17.01
N VAL A 40 10.12 -16.45 15.83
CA VAL A 40 11.33 -16.38 15.00
C VAL A 40 11.63 -14.93 14.60
N ILE A 41 10.63 -14.17 14.20
CA ILE A 41 10.80 -12.75 13.82
C ILE A 41 11.33 -11.93 15.01
N ALA A 42 10.81 -12.14 16.22
CA ALA A 42 11.26 -11.40 17.40
C ALA A 42 12.63 -11.90 17.90
N ASP A 43 12.76 -13.21 18.15
CA ASP A 43 13.87 -13.77 18.90
C ASP A 43 15.10 -14.00 18.01
N ASP A 44 14.90 -14.39 16.74
CA ASP A 44 15.99 -14.73 15.82
C ASP A 44 16.31 -13.58 14.84
N LEU A 45 15.29 -12.85 14.35
CA LEU A 45 15.49 -11.70 13.45
C LEU A 45 15.64 -10.36 14.18
N HIS A 46 15.31 -10.33 15.48
CA HIS A 46 15.40 -9.13 16.33
C HIS A 46 14.55 -7.95 15.83
N CYS A 47 13.49 -8.20 15.06
CA CYS A 47 12.57 -7.14 14.69
C CYS A 47 11.77 -6.66 15.90
N ASP A 48 11.40 -5.37 15.92
CA ASP A 48 10.62 -4.74 16.98
C ASP A 48 9.31 -4.08 16.47
N ALA A 49 9.06 -4.15 15.16
CA ALA A 49 7.82 -3.74 14.50
C ALA A 49 7.31 -4.80 13.48
N VAL A 50 5.99 -4.91 13.33
CA VAL A 50 5.35 -5.79 12.33
C VAL A 50 4.25 -5.03 11.60
N ARG A 51 4.29 -5.03 10.27
CA ARG A 51 3.20 -4.59 9.39
C ARG A 51 2.46 -5.83 8.88
N ILE A 52 1.24 -6.07 9.35
CA ILE A 52 0.45 -7.21 8.89
C ILE A 52 -0.23 -6.86 7.56
N THR A 53 -0.16 -7.76 6.60
CA THR A 53 -0.80 -7.63 5.28
C THR A 53 -1.64 -8.88 4.97
N GLY A 54 -2.79 -8.70 4.37
CA GLY A 54 -3.69 -9.77 3.95
C GLY A 54 -4.95 -9.17 3.35
N GLY A 55 -5.98 -9.97 3.12
CA GLY A 55 -7.30 -9.43 2.82
C GLY A 55 -8.20 -10.37 2.03
N ALA A 56 -9.51 -10.15 2.16
CA ALA A 56 -10.49 -10.79 1.29
C ALA A 56 -10.62 -9.97 -0.01
N PRO A 57 -10.71 -10.61 -1.19
CA PRO A 57 -11.06 -9.92 -2.42
C PRO A 57 -12.30 -9.04 -2.21
N GLU A 58 -12.33 -7.83 -2.76
CA GLU A 58 -13.44 -6.87 -2.58
C GLU A 58 -14.82 -7.49 -2.84
N ALA A 59 -14.92 -8.35 -3.87
CA ALA A 59 -16.14 -9.08 -4.22
C ALA A 59 -16.64 -10.04 -3.11
N LEU A 60 -15.74 -10.51 -2.24
CA LEU A 60 -16.05 -11.42 -1.15
C LEU A 60 -16.22 -10.67 0.18
N ALA A 61 -15.62 -9.49 0.36
CA ALA A 61 -15.68 -8.72 1.61
C ALA A 61 -17.12 -8.38 2.09
N ARG A 62 -18.12 -8.43 1.18
CA ARG A 62 -19.54 -8.21 1.50
C ARG A 62 -20.32 -9.45 1.95
N LEU A 63 -19.72 -10.64 1.92
CA LEU A 63 -20.38 -11.84 2.45
C LEU A 63 -20.38 -11.77 3.98
N ALA A 64 -21.56 -11.86 4.60
CA ALA A 64 -21.77 -11.55 6.01
C ALA A 64 -20.84 -12.29 7.00
N GLU A 65 -20.35 -13.48 6.64
CA GLU A 65 -19.48 -14.29 7.50
C GLU A 65 -17.98 -13.95 7.37
N LEU A 66 -17.57 -13.24 6.32
CA LEU A 66 -16.17 -12.97 6.05
C LEU A 66 -15.56 -11.87 6.94
N PRO A 67 -16.25 -10.75 7.24
CA PRO A 67 -15.75 -9.77 8.19
C PRO A 67 -15.47 -10.37 9.58
N ALA A 68 -16.41 -11.13 10.13
CA ALA A 68 -16.24 -11.75 11.47
C ALA A 68 -15.09 -12.78 11.50
N ARG A 69 -14.87 -13.51 10.40
CA ARG A 69 -13.73 -14.44 10.29
C ARG A 69 -12.40 -13.68 10.16
N LEU A 70 -12.38 -12.59 9.41
CA LEU A 70 -11.21 -11.71 9.30
C LEU A 70 -10.89 -11.08 10.66
N ASP A 71 -11.88 -10.59 11.39
CA ASP A 71 -11.71 -10.04 12.74
C ASP A 71 -11.09 -11.05 13.70
N ALA A 72 -11.57 -12.30 13.71
CA ALA A 72 -11.00 -13.35 14.55
C ALA A 72 -9.53 -13.64 14.19
N VAL A 73 -9.23 -13.76 12.90
CA VAL A 73 -7.86 -13.95 12.38
C VAL A 73 -6.94 -12.79 12.79
N LEU A 74 -7.42 -11.56 12.65
CA LEU A 74 -6.67 -10.35 12.98
C LEU A 74 -6.44 -10.22 14.48
N ALA A 75 -7.46 -10.49 15.30
CA ALA A 75 -7.34 -10.47 16.76
C ALA A 75 -6.35 -11.51 17.27
N ASP A 76 -6.43 -12.75 16.78
CA ASP A 76 -5.49 -13.82 17.12
C ASP A 76 -4.05 -13.49 16.69
N THR A 77 -3.89 -12.92 15.49
CA THR A 77 -2.59 -12.48 14.97
C THR A 77 -2.01 -11.35 15.82
N ALA A 78 -2.80 -10.32 16.12
CA ALA A 78 -2.37 -9.20 16.96
C ALA A 78 -2.00 -9.67 18.37
N ALA A 79 -2.75 -10.60 18.96
CA ALA A 79 -2.44 -11.20 20.25
C ALA A 79 -1.10 -11.95 20.22
N ALA A 80 -0.86 -12.77 19.18
CA ALA A 80 0.41 -13.47 19.00
C ALA A 80 1.59 -12.50 18.86
N VAL A 81 1.43 -11.43 18.05
CA VAL A 81 2.43 -10.35 17.92
C VAL A 81 2.74 -9.72 19.29
N ARG A 82 1.71 -9.45 20.10
CA ARG A 82 1.85 -8.82 21.42
C ARG A 82 2.56 -9.66 22.48
N GLU A 83 2.65 -10.97 22.29
CA GLU A 83 3.45 -11.83 23.18
C GLU A 83 4.93 -11.42 23.19
N ARG A 84 5.42 -10.76 22.13
CA ARG A 84 6.85 -10.44 21.95
C ARG A 84 7.12 -8.98 21.59
N PHE A 85 6.29 -8.39 20.73
CA PHE A 85 6.51 -7.05 20.19
C PHE A 85 5.92 -5.97 21.10
N ARG A 86 6.76 -4.99 21.45
CA ARG A 86 6.39 -3.83 22.27
C ARG A 86 6.17 -2.55 21.45
N GLY A 87 6.57 -2.55 20.17
CA GLY A 87 6.33 -1.47 19.22
C GLY A 87 4.86 -1.36 18.80
N LYS A 88 4.54 -0.33 18.00
CA LYS A 88 3.18 -0.15 17.50
C LYS A 88 2.83 -1.22 16.45
N VAL A 89 1.58 -1.68 16.43
CA VAL A 89 1.07 -2.69 15.49
C VAL A 89 -0.12 -2.15 14.72
N THR A 90 -0.16 -2.46 13.43
CA THR A 90 -1.22 -2.05 12.50
C THR A 90 -1.49 -3.13 11.45
N TYR A 91 -2.59 -2.96 10.72
CA TYR A 91 -2.99 -3.77 9.57
C TYR A 91 -3.30 -2.86 8.38
N ALA A 92 -2.74 -3.14 7.20
CA ALA A 92 -3.03 -2.37 5.99
C ALA A 92 -4.35 -2.86 5.38
N ALA A 93 -5.43 -2.10 5.59
CA ALA A 93 -6.77 -2.47 5.14
C ALA A 93 -7.10 -1.87 3.76
N GLY A 94 -7.84 -2.63 2.95
CA GLY A 94 -8.55 -2.02 1.82
C GLY A 94 -9.64 -1.06 2.31
N THR A 95 -9.95 0.00 1.56
CA THR A 95 -11.01 0.98 1.94
C THR A 95 -12.41 0.36 2.02
N TRP A 96 -12.61 -0.83 1.44
CA TRP A 96 -13.84 -1.62 1.53
C TRP A 96 -13.90 -2.55 2.75
N GLU A 97 -12.78 -2.77 3.44
CA GLU A 97 -12.71 -3.66 4.59
C GLU A 97 -13.20 -2.94 5.86
N GLN A 98 -14.18 -3.56 6.52
CA GLN A 98 -14.72 -3.11 7.81
C GLN A 98 -14.32 -4.14 8.86
N ILE A 99 -13.27 -3.82 9.63
CA ILE A 99 -12.66 -4.72 10.62
C ILE A 99 -12.71 -4.14 12.02
N ASP A 100 -12.54 -4.99 13.03
CA ASP A 100 -12.30 -4.57 14.41
C ASP A 100 -10.88 -4.03 14.58
N TRP A 101 -10.78 -2.71 14.76
CA TRP A 101 -9.52 -2.04 15.03
C TRP A 101 -9.05 -2.15 16.48
N ALA A 102 -9.86 -2.66 17.41
CA ALA A 102 -9.52 -2.75 18.83
C ALA A 102 -8.12 -3.35 19.13
N PRO A 103 -7.66 -4.42 18.43
CA PRO A 103 -6.36 -5.05 18.69
C PRO A 103 -5.12 -4.23 18.26
N PHE A 104 -5.29 -3.18 17.44
CA PHE A 104 -4.20 -2.43 16.79
C PHE A 104 -3.95 -1.07 17.47
N ASP A 105 -2.76 -0.47 17.33
CA ASP A 105 -2.50 0.88 17.88
C ASP A 105 -2.74 2.01 16.87
N ILE A 106 -2.68 1.66 15.58
CA ILE A 106 -2.82 2.57 14.46
C ILE A 106 -3.93 1.99 13.57
N VAL A 107 -4.78 2.86 13.05
CA VAL A 107 -5.71 2.52 11.98
C VAL A 107 -4.98 2.79 10.67
N SER A 108 -5.01 1.86 9.72
CA SER A 108 -4.36 2.11 8.43
C SER A 108 -5.10 1.58 7.23
N VAL A 109 -5.04 2.34 6.13
CA VAL A 109 -5.81 2.06 4.92
C VAL A 109 -5.00 2.30 3.66
N ASP A 110 -5.21 1.48 2.66
CA ASP A 110 -4.72 1.71 1.30
C ASP A 110 -5.68 2.69 0.62
N ALA A 111 -5.34 3.98 0.77
CA ALA A 111 -6.16 5.16 0.56
C ALA A 111 -6.21 5.59 -0.93
N TYR A 112 -6.43 4.65 -1.84
CA TYR A 112 -6.67 4.96 -3.26
C TYR A 112 -8.09 5.51 -3.45
N GLY A 113 -8.21 6.80 -3.72
CA GLY A 113 -9.47 7.46 -4.05
C GLY A 113 -9.24 8.85 -4.64
N ASP A 114 -10.23 9.74 -4.57
CA ASP A 114 -10.15 11.11 -5.10
C ASP A 114 -10.38 12.17 -4.01
N ALA A 115 -10.27 13.45 -4.37
CA ALA A 115 -10.46 14.56 -3.42
C ALA A 115 -11.93 14.89 -3.11
N GLY A 116 -12.88 14.06 -3.58
CA GLY A 116 -14.31 14.25 -3.42
C GLY A 116 -14.84 13.90 -2.03
N ASP A 117 -16.07 14.34 -1.77
CA ASP A 117 -16.70 14.24 -0.45
C ASP A 117 -16.89 12.79 0.01
N ALA A 118 -17.15 11.86 -0.90
CA ALA A 118 -17.32 10.45 -0.57
C ALA A 118 -16.05 9.83 0.00
N PHE A 119 -14.90 10.10 -0.63
CA PHE A 119 -13.61 9.62 -0.14
C PHE A 119 -13.24 10.27 1.20
N ARG A 120 -13.39 11.59 1.31
CA ARG A 120 -13.20 12.33 2.57
C ARG A 120 -14.05 11.75 3.70
N GLN A 121 -15.31 11.45 3.42
CA GLN A 121 -16.19 10.81 4.40
C GLN A 121 -15.67 9.42 4.81
N GLY A 122 -15.18 8.62 3.86
CA GLY A 122 -14.54 7.34 4.17
C GLY A 122 -13.33 7.49 5.09
N VAL A 123 -12.44 8.45 4.82
CA VAL A 123 -11.29 8.77 5.70
C VAL A 123 -11.77 9.16 7.12
N ARG A 124 -12.80 10.00 7.23
CA ARG A 124 -13.38 10.39 8.53
C ARG A 124 -13.98 9.22 9.31
N ASP A 125 -14.53 8.23 8.62
CA ASP A 125 -15.11 7.06 9.27
C ASP A 125 -14.04 6.27 10.04
N TYR A 126 -12.81 6.18 9.51
CA TYR A 126 -11.67 5.56 10.19
C TYR A 126 -11.19 6.37 11.41
N LEU A 127 -11.26 7.70 11.37
CA LEU A 127 -10.88 8.54 12.52
C LEU A 127 -11.77 8.33 13.76
N ARG A 128 -13.00 7.81 13.57
CA ARG A 128 -13.94 7.54 14.68
C ARG A 128 -13.41 6.49 15.66
N HIS A 129 -12.42 5.68 15.26
CA HIS A 129 -11.76 4.71 16.15
C HIS A 129 -10.89 5.37 17.23
N GLY A 130 -10.62 6.68 17.15
CA GLY A 130 -9.89 7.42 18.18
C GLY A 130 -8.41 7.04 18.29
N LYS A 131 -7.84 6.49 17.21
CA LYS A 131 -6.44 6.07 17.07
C LYS A 131 -5.79 6.84 15.92
N PRO A 132 -4.45 7.00 15.92
CA PRO A 132 -3.74 7.57 14.78
C PRO A 132 -4.09 6.85 13.47
N LEU A 133 -4.26 7.60 12.39
CA LEU A 133 -4.61 7.10 11.06
C LEU A 133 -3.43 7.22 10.10
N ALA A 134 -3.07 6.12 9.45
CA ALA A 134 -2.05 6.08 8.41
C ALA A 134 -2.63 5.66 7.05
N ALA A 135 -2.42 6.46 6.01
CA ALA A 135 -2.62 6.01 4.64
C ALA A 135 -1.42 5.14 4.24
N THR A 136 -1.53 3.82 4.36
CA THR A 136 -0.41 2.88 4.12
C THR A 136 -0.04 2.76 2.66
N GLU A 137 -0.96 3.08 1.76
CA GLU A 137 -0.72 3.28 0.35
C GLU A 137 -1.60 4.40 -0.19
N PHE A 138 -1.06 5.22 -1.07
CA PHE A 138 -1.82 6.04 -2.01
C PHE A 138 -0.91 6.32 -3.22
N GLY A 139 -1.49 6.56 -4.38
CA GLY A 139 -0.69 6.79 -5.57
C GLY A 139 -1.51 6.89 -6.83
N CYS A 140 -0.84 7.28 -7.91
CA CYS A 140 -1.41 7.32 -9.25
C CYS A 140 -0.36 6.85 -10.26
N CYS A 141 -0.77 6.10 -11.28
CA CYS A 141 0.09 5.70 -12.39
C CYS A 141 0.37 6.88 -13.35
N THR A 142 1.26 6.70 -14.33
CA THR A 142 1.83 7.82 -15.10
C THR A 142 1.15 8.03 -16.47
N TYR A 143 -0.18 7.94 -16.53
CA TYR A 143 -0.96 8.18 -17.76
C TYR A 143 -2.26 8.92 -17.47
N ARG A 144 -2.84 9.50 -18.54
CA ARG A 144 -4.10 10.24 -18.45
C ARG A 144 -5.26 9.35 -18.01
N GLY A 145 -5.93 9.74 -16.92
CA GLY A 145 -7.03 8.98 -16.31
C GLY A 145 -6.59 7.90 -15.32
N ALA A 146 -5.30 7.82 -15.01
CA ALA A 146 -4.78 6.88 -14.03
C ALA A 146 -5.32 7.14 -12.62
N ALA A 147 -5.58 8.41 -12.25
CA ALA A 147 -6.07 8.76 -10.92
C ALA A 147 -7.47 8.15 -10.65
N GLU A 148 -8.34 8.15 -11.66
CA GLU A 148 -9.70 7.59 -11.57
C GLU A 148 -9.69 6.07 -11.37
N ARG A 149 -8.63 5.39 -11.84
CA ARG A 149 -8.47 3.94 -11.70
C ARG A 149 -7.91 3.52 -10.33
N GLY A 150 -7.47 4.47 -9.50
CA GLY A 150 -7.00 4.20 -8.13
C GLY A 150 -5.95 3.09 -8.06
N GLY A 151 -6.13 2.15 -7.13
CA GLY A 151 -5.22 1.02 -6.91
C GLY A 151 -5.14 0.02 -8.08
N MET A 152 -6.02 0.13 -9.07
CA MET A 152 -6.01 -0.67 -10.31
C MET A 152 -5.37 0.07 -11.49
N GLY A 153 -4.74 1.22 -11.27
CA GLY A 153 -4.07 1.99 -12.33
C GLY A 153 -2.97 1.21 -13.08
N TRP A 154 -2.38 0.19 -12.47
CA TRP A 154 -1.31 -0.63 -13.07
C TRP A 154 -1.82 -1.64 -14.11
N ASP A 155 -3.12 -1.97 -14.08
CA ASP A 155 -3.72 -3.04 -14.89
C ASP A 155 -3.99 -2.56 -16.32
N ILE A 156 -2.89 -2.26 -17.02
CA ILE A 156 -2.86 -1.79 -18.42
C ILE A 156 -1.76 -2.50 -19.23
N VAL A 157 -1.19 -3.58 -18.70
CA VAL A 157 -0.07 -4.32 -19.28
C VAL A 157 -0.54 -5.67 -19.79
N ASP A 158 -0.33 -5.92 -21.08
CA ASP A 158 -0.47 -7.22 -21.73
C ASP A 158 0.82 -8.03 -21.49
N TYR A 159 0.81 -8.84 -20.44
CA TYR A 159 1.92 -9.74 -20.08
C TYR A 159 2.01 -10.98 -20.98
N GLU A 160 0.98 -11.26 -21.79
CA GLU A 160 0.97 -12.39 -22.72
C GLU A 160 1.65 -12.03 -24.06
N ALA A 161 1.84 -10.74 -24.33
CA ALA A 161 2.65 -10.28 -25.46
C ALA A 161 4.15 -10.51 -25.23
N ASP A 162 4.88 -10.78 -26.32
CA ASP A 162 6.33 -10.87 -26.34
C ASP A 162 6.93 -9.85 -27.33
N PRO A 163 7.60 -8.78 -26.85
CA PRO A 163 7.79 -8.44 -25.43
C PRO A 163 6.49 -7.89 -24.80
N PRO A 164 6.38 -7.90 -23.45
CA PRO A 164 5.28 -7.26 -22.74
C PRO A 164 5.10 -5.80 -23.16
N ARG A 165 3.85 -5.36 -23.22
CA ARG A 165 3.48 -4.04 -23.75
C ARG A 165 2.20 -3.54 -23.10
N LEU A 166 1.88 -2.26 -23.27
CA LEU A 166 0.58 -1.75 -22.84
C LEU A 166 -0.55 -2.41 -23.64
N ASP A 167 -1.70 -2.65 -23.03
CA ASP A 167 -2.84 -3.33 -23.66
C ASP A 167 -3.65 -2.41 -24.60
N GLY A 168 -3.48 -1.09 -24.48
CA GLY A 168 -4.18 -0.06 -25.24
C GLY A 168 -3.29 1.12 -25.62
N ASP A 169 -3.94 2.19 -26.08
CA ASP A 169 -3.29 3.46 -26.43
C ASP A 169 -3.39 4.42 -25.24
N TYR A 170 -2.30 4.54 -24.49
CA TYR A 170 -2.20 5.42 -23.32
C TYR A 170 -1.34 6.63 -23.61
N THR A 171 -1.72 7.77 -23.03
CA THR A 171 -0.93 9.00 -23.09
C THR A 171 -0.25 9.21 -21.75
N ARG A 172 1.09 9.24 -21.76
CA ARG A 172 1.89 9.54 -20.57
C ARG A 172 1.52 10.91 -20.00
N ASP A 173 1.27 10.96 -18.70
CA ASP A 173 0.88 12.19 -18.00
C ASP A 173 1.48 12.23 -16.58
N GLU A 174 2.70 12.76 -16.47
CA GLU A 174 3.35 12.97 -15.17
C GLU A 174 2.71 14.14 -14.37
N ASP A 175 1.99 15.04 -15.05
CA ASP A 175 1.30 16.16 -14.40
C ASP A 175 0.08 15.67 -13.62
N GLU A 176 -0.66 14.70 -14.16
CA GLU A 176 -1.75 14.03 -13.46
C GLU A 176 -1.25 13.38 -12.16
N GLN A 177 -0.17 12.59 -12.23
CA GLN A 177 0.42 11.96 -11.04
C GLN A 177 0.84 13.02 -10.00
N ALA A 178 1.47 14.12 -10.43
CA ALA A 178 1.89 15.20 -9.54
C ALA A 178 0.72 16.01 -8.96
N ARG A 179 -0.37 16.20 -9.73
CA ARG A 179 -1.59 16.85 -9.28
C ARG A 179 -2.30 15.99 -8.24
N TYR A 180 -2.49 14.70 -8.52
CA TYR A 180 -3.06 13.73 -7.61
C TYR A 180 -2.35 13.72 -6.26
N LEU A 181 -1.01 13.65 -6.27
CA LEU A 181 -0.20 13.74 -5.05
C LEU A 181 -0.57 14.96 -4.20
N ARG A 182 -0.63 16.16 -4.81
CA ARG A 182 -0.94 17.40 -4.07
C ARG A 182 -2.37 17.41 -3.54
N GLU A 183 -3.32 16.97 -4.34
CA GLU A 183 -4.74 16.89 -3.96
C GLU A 183 -4.93 15.94 -2.77
N MET A 184 -4.34 14.74 -2.82
CA MET A 184 -4.46 13.76 -1.73
C MET A 184 -3.71 14.18 -0.47
N LEU A 185 -2.52 14.77 -0.59
CA LEU A 185 -1.83 15.31 0.59
C LEU A 185 -2.64 16.42 1.28
N ALA A 186 -3.33 17.28 0.51
CA ALA A 186 -4.22 18.29 1.07
C ALA A 186 -5.44 17.65 1.77
N VAL A 187 -6.05 16.63 1.17
CA VAL A 187 -7.13 15.85 1.80
C VAL A 187 -6.65 15.25 3.11
N PHE A 188 -5.51 14.58 3.12
CA PHE A 188 -4.97 13.93 4.31
C PHE A 188 -4.66 14.92 5.43
N ASP A 189 -4.09 16.08 5.10
CA ASP A 189 -3.85 17.16 6.06
C ASP A 189 -5.16 17.72 6.64
N GLU A 190 -6.12 18.04 5.78
CA GLU A 190 -7.43 18.59 6.17
C GLU A 190 -8.26 17.64 7.03
N GLU A 191 -8.21 16.33 6.73
CA GLU A 191 -8.95 15.32 7.49
C GLU A 191 -8.21 14.86 8.75
N GLY A 192 -6.92 15.16 8.92
CA GLY A 192 -6.14 14.80 10.11
C GLY A 192 -5.56 13.38 10.07
N VAL A 193 -5.12 12.92 8.90
CA VAL A 193 -4.33 11.70 8.73
C VAL A 193 -2.90 11.95 9.26
N ASP A 194 -2.42 11.10 10.16
CA ASP A 194 -1.11 11.28 10.83
C ASP A 194 0.09 11.05 9.90
N THR A 195 -0.04 10.13 8.94
CA THR A 195 1.04 9.82 7.98
C THR A 195 0.49 9.18 6.71
N ALA A 196 1.17 9.39 5.58
CA ALA A 196 0.80 8.82 4.31
C ALA A 196 2.02 8.31 3.54
N PHE A 197 1.90 7.13 2.93
CA PHE A 197 2.97 6.48 2.18
C PHE A 197 2.60 6.42 0.70
N TRP A 198 3.33 7.17 -0.11
CA TRP A 198 3.18 7.06 -1.56
C TRP A 198 3.67 5.69 -2.02
N PHE A 199 2.80 4.93 -2.66
CA PHE A 199 3.19 3.75 -3.40
C PHE A 199 3.59 4.21 -4.80
N THR A 200 4.84 4.15 -5.24
CA THR A 200 6.09 3.70 -4.59
C THR A 200 7.28 4.56 -5.06
N PHE A 201 8.53 4.22 -4.70
CA PHE A 201 9.71 4.96 -5.18
C PHE A 201 9.96 4.77 -6.69
N ALA A 202 10.00 3.52 -7.16
CA ALA A 202 10.18 3.17 -8.57
C ALA A 202 9.51 1.81 -8.88
N GLY A 203 8.99 1.65 -10.10
CA GLY A 203 8.51 0.35 -10.60
C GLY A 203 9.61 -0.38 -11.35
N TYR A 204 10.42 -1.19 -10.65
CA TYR A 204 11.60 -1.83 -11.27
C TYR A 204 11.26 -2.88 -12.34
N GLU A 205 10.03 -3.34 -12.40
CA GLU A 205 9.51 -4.25 -13.44
C GLU A 205 8.89 -3.50 -14.63
N PHE A 206 8.83 -2.17 -14.54
CA PHE A 206 8.15 -1.28 -15.49
C PHE A 206 9.15 -0.28 -16.10
N PRO A 207 10.07 -0.73 -16.98
CA PRO A 207 11.03 0.16 -17.59
C PRO A 207 10.36 1.20 -18.49
N HIS A 208 10.97 2.38 -18.56
CA HIS A 208 10.59 3.44 -19.48
C HIS A 208 11.04 3.10 -20.90
N HIS A 209 10.19 3.44 -21.86
CA HIS A 209 10.52 3.30 -23.28
C HIS A 209 10.06 4.54 -24.07
N THR A 210 10.78 4.88 -25.15
CA THR A 210 10.43 6.05 -25.98
C THR A 210 9.25 5.79 -26.91
N ASP A 211 9.03 4.53 -27.29
CA ASP A 211 7.78 4.10 -27.94
C ASP A 211 6.70 3.91 -26.87
N PRO A 212 5.60 4.68 -26.90
CA PRO A 212 4.53 4.61 -25.91
C PRO A 212 3.92 3.22 -25.74
N ARG A 213 3.90 2.38 -26.79
CA ARG A 213 3.32 1.03 -26.70
C ARG A 213 4.10 0.13 -25.75
N PHE A 214 5.40 0.40 -25.56
CA PHE A 214 6.30 -0.35 -24.71
C PHE A 214 6.75 0.42 -23.46
N ASP A 215 6.20 1.63 -23.21
CA ASP A 215 6.52 2.44 -22.04
C ASP A 215 5.78 1.90 -20.80
N LEU A 216 6.26 0.76 -20.28
CA LEU A 216 5.67 0.08 -19.12
C LEU A 216 5.68 0.96 -17.86
N ASP A 217 6.59 1.94 -17.77
CA ASP A 217 6.61 2.94 -16.69
C ASP A 217 5.30 3.75 -16.59
N MET A 218 4.47 3.80 -17.65
CA MET A 218 3.11 4.34 -17.55
C MET A 218 2.26 3.58 -16.54
N ALA A 219 2.39 2.25 -16.45
CA ALA A 219 1.73 1.40 -15.45
C ALA A 219 2.35 1.49 -14.04
N SER A 220 3.44 2.25 -13.87
CA SER A 220 4.11 2.40 -12.59
C SER A 220 3.56 3.57 -11.78
N TYR A 221 3.31 3.31 -10.49
CA TYR A 221 3.09 4.36 -9.49
C TYR A 221 4.38 5.05 -9.00
N GLY A 222 5.55 4.58 -9.45
CA GLY A 222 6.85 5.09 -9.02
C GLY A 222 6.99 6.59 -9.24
N VAL A 223 7.59 7.31 -8.28
CA VAL A 223 8.02 8.72 -8.48
C VAL A 223 9.29 8.84 -9.33
N CYS A 224 10.01 7.75 -9.54
CA CYS A 224 11.14 7.64 -10.45
C CYS A 224 10.79 6.71 -11.62
N LYS A 225 11.24 7.08 -12.82
CA LYS A 225 11.24 6.17 -13.99
C LYS A 225 12.51 5.33 -14.00
N LEU A 226 12.37 4.04 -14.32
CA LEU A 226 13.50 3.16 -14.58
C LEU A 226 13.90 3.27 -16.06
N MET A 227 15.10 3.76 -16.34
CA MET A 227 15.62 3.89 -17.70
C MET A 227 16.17 2.55 -18.22
N PRO A 228 16.23 2.33 -19.55
CA PRO A 228 16.75 1.07 -20.12
C PRO A 228 18.18 0.69 -19.72
N ASP A 229 19.00 1.67 -19.31
CA ASP A 229 20.36 1.46 -18.81
C ASP A 229 20.42 1.13 -17.30
N GLY A 230 19.27 0.98 -16.66
CA GLY A 230 19.13 0.72 -15.22
C GLY A 230 19.20 1.97 -14.34
N SER A 231 19.41 3.16 -14.92
CA SER A 231 19.42 4.40 -14.15
C SER A 231 18.00 4.83 -13.75
N LEU A 232 17.89 5.57 -12.66
CA LEU A 232 16.63 6.18 -12.23
C LEU A 232 16.62 7.67 -12.59
N ALA A 233 15.51 8.13 -13.13
CA ALA A 233 15.28 9.56 -13.35
C ALA A 233 14.00 10.03 -12.62
N PRO A 234 14.00 11.22 -12.01
CA PRO A 234 12.83 11.71 -11.28
C PRO A 234 11.69 12.08 -12.24
N LYS A 235 10.45 11.72 -11.87
CA LYS A 235 9.22 12.18 -12.52
C LYS A 235 8.77 13.52 -11.91
N ARG A 236 7.78 14.18 -12.51
CA ARG A 236 7.19 15.40 -11.93
C ARG A 236 6.62 15.20 -10.53
N SER A 237 6.09 14.01 -10.22
CA SER A 237 5.61 13.64 -8.88
C SER A 237 6.73 13.62 -7.83
N PHE A 238 7.95 13.19 -8.17
CA PHE A 238 9.12 13.28 -7.29
C PHE A 238 9.37 14.73 -6.88
N HIS A 239 9.38 15.65 -7.84
CA HIS A 239 9.60 17.06 -7.56
C HIS A 239 8.45 17.69 -6.76
N ALA A 240 7.20 17.30 -7.05
CA ALA A 240 6.04 17.73 -6.27
C ALA A 240 6.12 17.23 -4.81
N MET A 241 6.51 15.98 -4.60
CA MET A 241 6.68 15.38 -3.27
C MET A 241 7.82 16.02 -2.50
N ALA A 242 8.99 16.18 -3.11
CA ALA A 242 10.13 16.85 -2.50
C ALA A 242 9.84 18.32 -2.13
N LYS A 243 8.90 18.98 -2.81
CA LYS A 243 8.43 20.31 -2.47
C LYS A 243 7.40 20.29 -1.33
N ALA A 244 6.49 19.32 -1.31
CA ALA A 244 5.44 19.22 -0.29
C ALA A 244 5.98 18.80 1.09
N TYR A 245 7.10 18.07 1.14
CA TYR A 245 7.70 17.56 2.38
C TYR A 245 8.76 18.47 3.01
N ARG A 246 8.86 19.73 2.57
CA ARG A 246 9.77 20.75 3.12
C ARG A 246 9.00 21.78 3.92
#